data_AF-A0A967YYR3-F1
#
_entry.id   AF-A0A967YYR3-F1
#
_cell.length_a   1.000
_cell.length_b   1.000
_cell.length_c   1.000
_cell.angle_alpha   90.00
_cell.angle_beta   90.00
_cell.angle_gamma   90.00
#
_symmetry.space_group_name_H-M   'P 1'
#
loop_
_entity.id
_entity.type
_entity.pdbx_description
1 polymer ?
#
loop_
_entity_poly.entity_id
_entity_poly.type
_entity_poly.pdbx_seq_one_letter_code
_entity_poly.pdbx_strand_id
1 'polypeptide(L)' 'ITEELPELGEQEIGGTLAFFIQVQDIHDLYEQIKNRVNVITEMHTTFYKMHEFAIRDCNGYILTFAEEAS' A
#
# COMPACT_ATOMS: atom_id res chain seq x y z
N ILE A 1 -2.80 -5.55 -19.75
CA ILE A 1 -2.45 -6.56 -18.72
C ILE A 1 -2.72 -7.96 -19.24
N THR A 2 -3.96 -8.36 -19.56
CA THR A 2 -4.26 -9.70 -20.09
C THR A 2 -3.68 -10.00 -21.48
N GLU A 3 -3.46 -8.99 -22.33
CA GLU A 3 -2.74 -9.19 -23.60
C GLU A 3 -1.23 -9.39 -23.42
N GLU A 4 -0.63 -8.83 -22.36
CA GLU A 4 0.81 -8.94 -22.08
C GLU A 4 1.14 -10.10 -21.13
N LEU A 5 0.18 -10.50 -20.30
CA LEU A 5 0.26 -11.60 -19.33
C LEU A 5 -1.04 -12.42 -19.38
N PRO A 6 -1.25 -13.22 -20.45
CA PRO A 6 -2.48 -13.97 -20.65
C PRO A 6 -2.76 -14.99 -19.54
N GLU A 7 -1.71 -15.51 -18.89
CA GLU A 7 -1.82 -16.37 -17.70
C GLU A 7 -2.54 -15.74 -16.50
N LEU A 8 -2.63 -14.41 -16.42
CA LEU A 8 -3.36 -13.72 -15.35
C LEU A 8 -4.85 -13.54 -15.66
N GLY A 9 -5.28 -13.73 -16.91
CA GLY A 9 -6.65 -13.41 -17.34
C GLY A 9 -7.73 -14.36 -16.81
N GLU A 10 -7.34 -15.55 -16.37
CA GLU A 10 -8.27 -16.60 -15.90
C GLU A 10 -8.13 -16.90 -14.41
N GLN A 11 -7.20 -16.24 -13.71
CA GLN A 11 -6.97 -16.52 -12.29
C GLN A 11 -7.92 -15.70 -11.41
N GLU A 12 -8.63 -16.40 -10.52
CA GLU A 12 -9.27 -15.73 -9.38
C GLU A 12 -8.19 -15.08 -8.51
N ILE A 13 -8.51 -13.92 -7.95
CA ILE A 13 -7.65 -13.28 -6.94
C ILE A 13 -7.56 -14.24 -5.73
N GLY A 14 -6.44 -14.96 -5.66
CA GLY A 14 -6.18 -15.97 -4.62
C GLY A 14 -4.93 -15.62 -3.83
N GLY A 15 -5.12 -15.20 -2.56
CA GLY A 15 -4.02 -15.01 -1.60
C GLY A 15 -4.14 -13.74 -0.77
N THR A 16 -3.71 -13.81 0.50
CA THR A 16 -3.49 -12.63 1.33
C THR A 16 -2.11 -12.08 1.01
N LEU A 17 -2.05 -10.97 0.27
CA LEU A 17 -0.79 -10.29 -0.04
C LEU A 17 -0.66 -9.02 0.82
N ALA A 18 0.54 -8.83 1.36
CA ALA A 18 0.97 -7.60 1.99
C ALA A 18 2.19 -7.07 1.23
N PHE A 19 2.09 -5.83 0.76
CA PHE A 19 3.17 -5.14 0.05
C PHE A 19 3.79 -4.10 0.97
N PHE A 20 5.12 -4.01 0.96
CA PHE A 20 5.86 -2.93 1.57
C PHE A 20 6.44 -2.05 0.46
N ILE A 21 6.06 -0.78 0.44
CA ILE A 21 6.33 0.14 -0.66
C ILE A 21 7.08 1.34 -0.09
N GLN A 22 8.33 1.50 -0.48
CA GLN A 22 9.11 2.68 -0.12
C GLN A 22 8.72 3.84 -1.04
N VAL A 23 8.45 5.00 -0.45
CA VAL A 23 8.05 6.22 -1.17
C VAL A 23 8.89 7.42 -0.75
N GLN A 24 8.76 8.49 -1.52
CA GLN A 24 9.21 9.84 -1.14
C GLN A 24 7.96 10.70 -0.86
N ASP A 25 8.07 11.66 0.03
CA ASP A 25 7.01 12.60 0.43
C ASP A 25 5.76 11.89 0.99
N ILE A 26 5.96 10.98 1.95
CA ILE A 26 4.89 10.10 2.46
C ILE A 26 3.73 10.87 3.08
N HIS A 27 4.01 12.02 3.70
CA HIS A 27 2.98 12.86 4.31
C HIS A 27 2.05 13.46 3.27
N ASP A 28 2.59 13.92 2.14
CA ASP A 28 1.79 14.47 1.04
C ASP A 28 0.95 13.36 0.39
N LEU A 29 1.56 12.19 0.15
CA LEU A 29 0.81 11.02 -0.32
C LEU A 29 -0.35 10.67 0.62
N TYR A 30 -0.09 10.64 1.93
CA TYR A 30 -1.09 10.32 2.94
C TYR A 30 -2.27 11.30 2.92
N GLU A 31 -2.00 12.60 2.97
CA GLU A 31 -3.03 13.64 2.96
C GLU A 31 -3.87 13.61 1.67
N GLN A 32 -3.25 13.31 0.53
CA GLN A 32 -3.95 13.21 -0.75
C GLN A 32 -4.95 12.04 -0.82
N ILE A 33 -4.63 10.90 -0.20
CA ILE A 33 -5.40 9.66 -0.41
C ILE A 33 -6.24 9.21 0.79
N LYS A 34 -5.91 9.62 2.03
CA LYS A 34 -6.50 9.05 3.26
C LYS A 34 -8.04 9.07 3.30
N ASN A 35 -8.67 10.09 2.71
CA ASN A 35 -10.14 10.22 2.67
C ASN A 35 -10.81 9.40 1.55
N ARG A 36 -10.03 8.72 0.71
CA ARG A 36 -10.50 7.98 -0.48
C ARG A 36 -10.20 6.49 -0.42
N VAL A 37 -9.49 6.05 0.61
CA VAL A 37 -9.01 4.67 0.77
C VAL A 37 -9.39 4.12 2.14
N ASN A 38 -9.33 2.81 2.31
CA ASN A 38 -9.52 2.18 3.60
C ASN A 38 -8.18 2.16 4.35
N VAL A 39 -7.97 3.12 5.25
CA VAL A 39 -6.77 3.17 6.11
C VAL A 39 -6.90 2.11 7.22
N ILE A 40 -6.00 1.13 7.23
CA ILE A 40 -5.91 0.08 8.26
C ILE A 40 -5.02 0.54 9.42
N THR A 41 -3.95 1.25 9.09
CA THR A 41 -3.00 1.82 10.05
C THR A 41 -2.75 3.27 9.69
N GLU A 42 -3.08 4.18 10.60
CA GLU A 42 -2.82 5.62 10.45
C GLU A 42 -1.31 5.91 10.38
N MET A 43 -0.95 7.08 9.82
CA MET A 43 0.43 7.55 9.79
C MET A 43 1.07 7.54 11.18
N HIS A 44 2.20 6.86 11.33
CA HIS A 44 2.96 6.82 12.56
C HIS A 44 4.46 6.64 12.30
N THR A 45 5.27 6.88 13.33
CA THR A 45 6.71 6.58 13.29
C THR A 45 6.98 5.25 13.97
N THR A 46 7.69 4.36 13.30
CA THR A 46 8.06 3.04 13.81
C THR A 46 9.30 3.10 14.70
N PHE A 47 9.57 2.02 15.46
CA PHE A 47 10.78 1.91 16.29
C PHE A 47 12.09 1.90 15.46
N TYR A 48 11.99 1.54 14.18
CA TYR A 48 13.10 1.50 13.22
C TYR A 48 13.18 2.77 12.37
N LYS A 49 12.58 3.88 12.85
CA LYS A 49 12.68 5.22 12.26
C LYS A 49 12.11 5.31 10.84
N MET A 50 10.94 4.74 10.60
CA MET A 50 10.17 4.97 9.38
C MET A 50 8.88 5.70 9.70
N HIS A 51 8.50 6.67 8.87
CA HIS A 51 7.12 7.12 8.77
C HIS A 51 6.36 6.11 7.92
N GLU A 52 5.30 5.51 8.43
CA GLU A 52 4.51 4.53 7.68
C GLU A 52 3.01 4.64 7.94
N PHE A 53 2.23 4.24 6.92
CA PHE A 53 0.79 4.00 7.02
C PHE A 53 0.41 2.81 6.14
N ALA A 54 -0.71 2.16 6.44
CA ALA A 54 -1.18 1.00 5.70
C ALA A 54 -2.63 1.14 5.27
N ILE A 55 -2.95 0.66 4.07
CA ILE A 55 -4.30 0.68 3.50
C ILE A 55 -4.72 -0.72 3.03
N ARG A 56 -6.03 -0.92 2.91
CA ARG A 56 -6.62 -2.00 2.10
C ARG A 56 -6.98 -1.45 0.73
N ASP A 57 -6.48 -2.06 -0.35
CA ASP A 57 -6.86 -1.70 -1.71
C ASP A 57 -8.25 -2.28 -2.10
N CYS A 58 -8.71 -2.00 -3.33
CA CYS A 58 -10.00 -2.50 -3.83
C CYS A 58 -10.01 -4.02 -4.11
N ASN A 59 -8.85 -4.68 -4.13
CA ASN A 59 -8.71 -6.11 -4.33
C ASN A 59 -8.56 -6.88 -3.00
N GLY A 60 -8.51 -6.17 -1.87
CA GLY A 60 -8.37 -6.75 -0.53
C GLY A 60 -6.93 -6.92 -0.05
N TYR A 61 -5.94 -6.45 -0.82
CA TYR A 61 -4.53 -6.50 -0.44
C TYR A 61 -4.18 -5.40 0.57
N ILE A 62 -3.19 -5.69 1.42
CA ILE A 62 -2.63 -4.70 2.35
C ILE A 62 -1.42 -4.03 1.70
N LEU A 63 -1.45 -2.71 1.57
CA LEU A 63 -0.32 -1.91 1.09
C LEU A 63 0.19 -1.06 2.24
N THR A 64 1.43 -1.31 2.66
CA THR A 64 2.15 -0.48 3.63
C THR A 64 3.09 0.44 2.87
N PHE A 65 2.90 1.75 3.04
CA PHE A 65 3.80 2.77 2.51
C PHE A 65 4.74 3.21 3.61
N ALA A 66 6.02 3.38 3.29
CA ALA A 66 7.03 3.78 4.26
C ALA A 66 8.06 4.74 3.67
N GLU A 67 8.53 5.67 4.48
CA GLU A 67 9.62 6.60 4.19
C GLU A 67 10.54 6.69 5.42
N GLU A 68 11.84 6.82 5.20
CA GLU A 68 12.80 6.96 6.30
C GLU A 68 12.58 8.29 7.02
N ALA A 69 12.44 8.24 8.35
CA ALA A 69 12.33 9.43 9.18
C ALA A 69 13.72 10.05 9.32
N SER A 70 14.01 11.02 8.45
CA SER A 70 15.25 11.82 8.42
C SER A 70 15.40 12.73 9.63
#